data_AF-A0A851WAU0-F1
#
_entry.id   AF-A0A851WAU0-F1
#
_cell.length_a   1.000
_cell.length_b   1.000
_cell.length_c   1.000
_cell.angle_alpha   90.00
_cell.angle_beta   90.00
_cell.angle_gamma   90.00
#
_symmetry.space_group_name_H-M   'P 1'
#
loop_
_entity.id
_entity.type
_entity.pdbx_description
1 polymer ?
#
loop_
_entity_poly.entity_id
_entity_poly.type
_entity_poly.pdbx_seq_one_letter_code
_entity_poly.pdbx_strand_id
1 'polypeptide(L)'
;PPSNPGYRLLLRAGWRGGGLGRGGRGRRLPVPTELRRDRAGLGWGPGAPARVTHFGPGDAAAVAGKAGRKEGSGEGSRSRSRSRSEAAARAWEIQLREYMERWDPPEPPPRASRD
;
A
#
# COMPACT_ATOMS: atom_id res chain seq x y z
N PRO A 1 18.66 21.35 -19.74
CA PRO A 1 18.93 21.94 -21.07
C PRO A 1 18.76 23.48 -21.05
N PRO A 2 19.37 24.21 -22.01
CA PRO A 2 19.36 25.67 -22.06
C PRO A 2 17.95 26.30 -22.04
N SER A 3 16.93 25.54 -22.43
CA SER A 3 15.52 25.93 -22.40
C SER A 3 14.90 25.96 -21.00
N ASN A 4 15.50 25.33 -19.99
CA ASN A 4 14.97 25.30 -18.62
C ASN A 4 15.18 26.68 -17.93
N PRO A 5 14.11 27.34 -17.43
CA PRO A 5 14.22 28.62 -16.75
C PRO A 5 15.20 28.62 -15.56
N GLY A 6 15.18 27.57 -14.73
CA GLY A 6 16.08 27.42 -13.59
C GLY A 6 17.55 27.33 -14.00
N TYR A 7 17.83 26.67 -15.13
CA TYR A 7 19.18 26.62 -15.70
C TYR A 7 19.66 28.02 -16.13
N ARG A 8 18.80 28.81 -16.77
CA ARG A 8 19.12 30.19 -17.18
C ARG A 8 19.35 31.11 -15.96
N LEU A 9 18.61 30.91 -14.88
CA LEU A 9 18.80 31.64 -13.63
C LEU A 9 20.16 31.31 -12.99
N LEU A 10 20.56 30.03 -12.96
CA LEU A 10 21.88 29.64 -12.45
C LEU A 10 23.02 30.31 -13.22
N LEU A 11 22.95 30.32 -14.56
CA LEU A 11 23.95 31.00 -15.40
C LEU A 11 24.02 32.49 -15.10
N ARG A 12 22.87 33.17 -14.96
CA ARG A 12 22.82 34.61 -14.60
C ARG A 12 23.40 34.88 -13.21
N ALA A 13 23.26 33.94 -12.28
CA ALA A 13 23.86 34.01 -10.95
C ALA A 13 25.37 33.70 -10.93
N GLY A 14 26.00 33.52 -12.10
CA GLY A 14 27.44 33.28 -12.22
C GLY A 14 27.87 31.82 -12.08
N TRP A 15 26.93 30.87 -12.08
CA TRP A 15 27.28 29.46 -12.14
C TRP A 15 27.83 29.10 -13.52
N ARG A 16 29.00 28.45 -13.55
CA ARG A 16 29.73 28.10 -14.79
C ARG A 16 29.71 26.60 -15.10
N GLY A 17 28.84 25.84 -14.44
CA GLY A 17 28.84 24.39 -14.48
C GLY A 17 29.59 23.77 -13.28
N GLY A 18 29.37 22.47 -13.07
CA GLY A 18 29.94 21.75 -11.92
C GLY A 18 29.07 21.84 -10.66
N GLY A 19 29.68 21.63 -9.50
CA GLY A 19 29.01 21.71 -8.20
C GLY A 19 28.69 23.15 -7.80
N LEU A 20 27.75 23.33 -6.88
CA LEU A 20 27.46 24.62 -6.27
C LEU A 20 28.44 24.95 -5.13
N GLY A 21 28.45 26.19 -4.64
CA GLY A 21 29.28 26.63 -3.51
C GLY A 21 30.67 27.14 -3.91
N ARG A 22 31.43 27.63 -2.91
CA ARG A 22 32.75 28.25 -3.13
C ARG A 22 33.71 27.25 -3.78
N GLY A 23 34.23 27.60 -4.96
CA GLY A 23 35.12 26.74 -5.73
C GLY A 23 34.45 25.50 -6.33
N GLY A 24 33.11 25.46 -6.43
CA GLY A 24 32.38 24.38 -7.10
C GLY A 24 32.41 23.03 -6.39
N ARG A 25 32.64 23.01 -5.06
CA ARG A 25 32.81 21.78 -4.26
C ARG A 25 31.52 21.01 -3.98
N GLY A 26 30.36 21.58 -4.30
CA GLY A 26 29.07 20.91 -4.11
C GLY A 26 28.92 19.68 -5.02
N ARG A 27 27.93 18.84 -4.70
CA ARG A 27 27.60 17.67 -5.53
C ARG A 27 27.07 18.13 -6.90
N ARG A 28 27.50 17.44 -7.97
CA ARG A 28 27.06 17.71 -9.35
C ARG A 28 25.75 17.04 -9.70
N LEU A 29 25.51 15.87 -9.13
CA LEU A 29 24.34 15.04 -9.38
C LEU A 29 23.46 15.00 -8.12
N PRO A 30 22.14 14.83 -8.27
CA PRO A 30 21.23 14.61 -7.15
C PRO A 30 21.63 13.41 -6.27
N VAL A 31 21.16 13.38 -5.03
CA VAL A 31 21.33 12.17 -4.18
C VAL A 31 20.41 11.09 -4.76
N PRO A 32 20.92 9.88 -5.09
CA PRO A 32 20.05 8.79 -5.50
C PRO A 32 19.23 8.31 -4.30
N THR A 33 17.96 7.99 -4.55
CA THR A 33 16.99 7.59 -3.54
C THR A 33 16.35 6.27 -3.92
N GLU A 34 15.96 5.46 -2.94
CA GLU A 34 15.18 4.25 -3.16
C GLU A 34 13.69 4.56 -2.98
N LEU A 35 12.89 4.41 -4.04
CA LEU A 35 11.43 4.50 -3.91
C LEU A 35 10.88 3.15 -3.46
N ARG A 36 10.41 3.08 -2.21
CA ARG A 36 9.63 1.94 -1.73
C ARG A 36 8.20 1.99 -2.26
N ARG A 37 7.70 0.84 -2.72
CA ARG A 37 6.35 0.67 -3.28
C ARG A 37 5.48 -0.31 -2.48
N ASP A 38 6.06 -1.00 -1.51
CA ASP A 38 5.43 -1.99 -0.65
C ASP A 38 5.30 -1.48 0.79
N ARG A 39 4.65 -2.28 1.64
CA ARG A 39 4.45 -1.99 3.06
C ARG A 39 5.38 -2.77 3.98
N ALA A 40 6.39 -3.46 3.44
CA ALA A 40 7.30 -4.26 4.24
C ALA A 40 8.26 -3.37 5.06
N GLY A 41 8.75 -3.91 6.18
CA GLY A 41 9.71 -3.22 7.04
C GLY A 41 11.00 -2.86 6.30
N LEU A 42 11.73 -1.86 6.81
CA LEU A 42 13.07 -1.53 6.32
C LEU A 42 13.99 -2.75 6.44
N GLY A 43 14.86 -2.95 5.45
CA GLY A 43 15.75 -4.12 5.39
C GLY A 43 15.08 -5.44 4.98
N TRP A 44 13.75 -5.45 4.75
CA TRP A 44 13.05 -6.63 4.24
C TRP A 44 13.25 -6.81 2.73
N GLY A 45 13.92 -7.91 2.36
CA GLY A 45 14.17 -8.30 0.98
C GLY A 45 15.28 -7.50 0.30
N PRO A 46 15.64 -7.86 -0.94
CA PRO A 46 16.57 -7.06 -1.73
C PRO A 46 15.97 -5.68 -1.98
N GLY A 47 16.70 -4.63 -1.59
CA GLY A 47 16.31 -3.24 -1.79
C GLY A 47 16.13 -2.90 -3.28
N ALA A 48 15.31 -1.88 -3.56
CA ALA A 48 15.24 -1.33 -4.91
C ALA A 48 16.55 -0.58 -5.21
N PRO A 49 17.07 -0.62 -6.45
CA PRO A 49 18.28 0.13 -6.78
C PRO A 49 18.04 1.64 -6.57
N ALA A 50 18.93 2.29 -5.81
CA ALA A 50 18.88 3.73 -5.59
C ALA A 50 19.04 4.49 -6.92
N ARG A 51 18.09 5.37 -7.23
CA ARG A 51 18.05 6.12 -8.49
C ARG A 51 17.64 7.56 -8.23
N VAL A 52 18.00 8.45 -9.16
CA VAL A 52 17.47 9.80 -9.16
C VAL A 52 15.98 9.73 -9.52
N THR A 53 15.12 9.87 -8.51
CA THR A 53 13.66 9.83 -8.70
C THR A 53 13.18 11.24 -9.02
N HIS A 54 12.90 11.49 -10.29
CA HIS A 54 12.18 12.68 -10.74
C HIS A 54 10.96 12.18 -11.50
N PHE A 55 9.78 12.52 -11.01
CA PHE A 55 8.53 12.19 -11.69
C PHE A 55 8.06 13.42 -12.46
N GLY A 56 7.42 13.17 -13.60
CA GLY A 56 6.75 14.23 -14.32
C GLY A 56 5.66 14.88 -13.45
N PRO A 57 5.33 16.16 -13.68
CA PRO A 57 4.13 16.74 -13.07
C PRO A 57 2.92 15.88 -13.39
N GLY A 58 2.18 15.44 -12.37
CA GLY A 58 0.97 14.63 -12.53
C GLY A 58 1.20 13.17 -12.96
N ASP A 59 2.43 12.67 -12.90
CA ASP A 59 2.71 11.27 -13.22
C ASP A 59 2.16 10.33 -12.14
N ALA A 60 0.93 9.84 -12.35
CA ALA A 60 0.29 8.88 -11.45
C ALA A 60 0.96 7.49 -11.49
N ALA A 61 1.61 7.12 -12.60
CA ALA A 61 2.27 5.84 -12.75
C ALA A 61 3.56 5.75 -11.91
N ALA A 62 4.21 6.89 -11.66
CA ALA A 62 5.32 7.00 -10.73
C ALA A 62 4.99 6.52 -9.32
N VAL A 63 3.81 6.91 -8.83
CA VAL A 63 3.32 6.65 -7.46
C VAL A 63 2.39 5.45 -7.37
N ALA A 64 1.94 4.91 -8.50
CA ALA A 64 1.10 3.71 -8.53
C ALA A 64 1.83 2.52 -7.90
N GLY A 65 1.18 1.88 -6.92
CA GLY A 65 1.65 0.61 -6.38
C GLY A 65 1.67 -0.47 -7.47
N LYS A 66 2.61 -1.43 -7.37
CA LYS A 66 2.56 -2.61 -8.25
C LYS A 66 1.22 -3.31 -8.03
N ALA A 67 0.44 -3.50 -9.10
CA ALA A 67 -0.72 -4.39 -9.11
C ALA A 67 -0.22 -5.84 -8.94
N GLY A 68 0.12 -6.23 -7.72
CA GLY A 68 0.98 -7.40 -7.52
C GLY A 68 1.16 -7.82 -6.07
N ARG A 69 0.05 -7.85 -5.33
CA ARG A 69 -0.36 -8.90 -4.38
C ARG A 69 -1.55 -8.35 -3.61
N LYS A 70 -2.74 -8.87 -3.92
CA LYS A 70 -3.86 -8.85 -2.99
C LYS A 70 -3.47 -9.71 -1.78
N GLU A 71 -2.60 -9.21 -0.91
CA GLU A 71 -2.59 -9.68 0.46
C GLU A 71 -3.86 -9.11 1.10
N GLY A 72 -4.91 -9.92 1.09
CA GLY A 72 -6.16 -9.65 1.79
C GLY A 72 -7.04 -8.60 1.15
N SER A 73 -7.84 -9.00 0.16
CA SER A 73 -9.19 -8.47 -0.02
C SER A 73 -10.01 -8.76 1.25
N GLY A 74 -9.78 -7.99 2.31
CA GLY A 74 -10.43 -8.16 3.60
C GLY A 74 -11.94 -7.92 3.52
N GLU A 75 -12.41 -7.06 2.61
CA GLU A 75 -13.84 -6.78 2.47
C GLU A 75 -14.66 -7.95 1.93
N GLY A 76 -14.20 -8.60 0.86
CA GLY A 76 -14.91 -9.76 0.29
C GLY A 76 -14.90 -10.99 1.22
N SER A 77 -13.81 -11.18 1.98
CA SER A 77 -13.71 -12.26 2.97
C SER A 77 -14.58 -11.98 4.20
N ARG A 78 -14.57 -10.74 4.73
CA ARG A 78 -15.42 -10.31 5.85
C ARG A 78 -16.90 -10.33 5.51
N SER A 79 -17.28 -9.95 4.29
CA SER A 79 -18.67 -10.03 3.82
C SER A 79 -19.15 -11.48 3.76
N ARG A 80 -18.35 -12.38 3.19
CA ARG A 80 -18.67 -13.82 3.14
C ARG A 80 -18.74 -14.44 4.53
N SER A 81 -17.82 -14.11 5.44
CA SER A 81 -17.85 -14.63 6.81
C SER A 81 -19.09 -14.16 7.57
N ARG A 82 -19.46 -12.87 7.44
CA ARG A 82 -20.71 -12.32 8.01
C ARG A 82 -21.94 -13.02 7.46
N SER A 83 -22.02 -13.20 6.14
CA SER A 83 -23.16 -13.91 5.51
C SER A 83 -23.29 -15.36 5.99
N ARG A 84 -22.15 -16.07 6.18
CA ARG A 84 -22.15 -17.43 6.73
C ARG A 84 -22.59 -17.45 8.19
N SER A 85 -22.16 -16.48 9.01
CA SER A 85 -22.61 -16.39 10.40
C SER A 85 -24.10 -16.05 10.50
N GLU A 86 -24.62 -15.20 9.62
CA GLU A 86 -26.05 -14.86 9.57
C GLU A 86 -26.89 -16.06 9.11
N ALA A 87 -26.43 -16.82 8.12
CA ALA A 87 -27.09 -18.03 7.67
C ALA A 87 -27.11 -19.11 8.77
N ALA A 88 -25.98 -19.29 9.47
CA ALA A 88 -25.90 -20.19 10.62
C ALA A 88 -26.82 -19.76 11.77
N ALA A 89 -26.92 -18.45 12.05
CA ALA A 89 -27.82 -17.92 13.07
C ALA A 89 -29.31 -18.15 12.72
N ARG A 90 -29.69 -17.96 11.45
CA ARG A 90 -31.06 -18.23 10.99
C ARG A 90 -31.40 -19.73 11.04
N ALA A 91 -30.47 -20.59 10.62
CA ALA A 91 -30.67 -22.04 10.71
C ALA A 91 -30.88 -22.47 12.17
N TRP A 92 -30.08 -21.89 13.09
CA TRP A 92 -30.23 -22.15 14.52
C TRP A 92 -31.57 -21.65 15.08
N GLU A 93 -32.04 -20.47 14.69
CA GLU A 93 -33.35 -19.93 15.10
C GLU A 93 -34.50 -20.85 14.64
N ILE A 94 -34.44 -21.35 13.40
CA ILE A 94 -35.45 -22.28 12.85
C ILE A 94 -35.46 -23.59 13.66
N GLN A 95 -34.28 -24.19 13.91
CA GLN A 95 -34.17 -25.41 14.70
C GLN A 95 -34.64 -25.20 16.15
N LEU A 96 -34.35 -24.03 16.74
CA LEU A 96 -34.82 -23.68 18.08
C LEU A 96 -36.34 -23.54 18.13
N ARG A 97 -36.97 -22.98 17.09
CA ARG A 97 -38.43 -22.87 17.00
C ARG A 97 -39.09 -24.23 16.85
N GLU A 98 -38.55 -25.08 15.98
CA GLU A 98 -39.00 -26.47 15.84
C GLU A 98 -38.84 -27.26 17.15
N TYR A 99 -37.76 -27.00 17.89
CA TYR A 99 -37.54 -27.54 19.25
C TYR A 99 -38.57 -27.05 20.28
N MET A 100 -38.87 -25.75 20.31
CA MET A 100 -39.89 -25.22 21.23
C MET A 100 -41.29 -25.81 20.95
N GLU A 101 -41.53 -26.27 19.72
CA GLU A 101 -42.75 -26.98 19.31
C GLU A 101 -42.69 -28.50 19.61
N ARG A 102 -41.49 -29.10 19.67
CA ARG A 102 -41.25 -30.54 19.85
C ARG A 102 -40.14 -30.76 20.90
N TRP A 103 -40.56 -31.02 22.15
CA TRP A 103 -39.77 -31.23 23.38
C TRP A 103 -38.49 -32.14 23.28
N ASP A 104 -37.40 -31.69 22.62
CA ASP A 104 -36.05 -32.34 22.70
C ASP A 104 -34.88 -31.41 22.26
N PRO A 105 -33.90 -31.04 23.13
CA PRO A 105 -32.98 -29.91 22.91
C PRO A 105 -31.95 -30.09 21.78
N PRO A 106 -31.74 -29.08 20.91
CA PRO A 106 -30.73 -29.12 19.85
C PRO A 106 -29.34 -28.66 20.32
N GLU A 107 -28.30 -29.15 19.63
CA GLU A 107 -26.91 -28.72 19.83
C GLU A 107 -26.70 -27.25 19.43
N PRO A 108 -25.93 -26.46 20.20
CA PRO A 108 -25.63 -25.07 19.87
C PRO A 108 -24.68 -24.96 18.67
N PRO A 109 -24.72 -23.84 17.91
CA PRO A 109 -23.87 -23.68 16.75
C PRO A 109 -22.39 -23.63 17.17
N PRO A 110 -21.47 -24.13 16.31
CA PRO A 110 -20.04 -24.13 16.62
C PRO A 110 -19.57 -22.69 16.84
N ARG A 111 -19.04 -22.40 18.03
CA ARG A 111 -18.46 -21.10 18.34
C ARG A 111 -17.24 -20.89 17.46
N ALA A 112 -17.21 -19.78 16.72
CA ALA A 112 -16.05 -19.41 15.92
C ALA A 112 -14.82 -19.34 16.83
N SER A 113 -13.84 -20.22 16.58
CA SER A 113 -12.55 -20.22 17.28
C SER A 113 -11.85 -18.89 17.01
N ARG A 114 -11.50 -18.20 18.10
CA ARG A 114 -10.59 -17.05 18.05
C ARG A 114 -9.18 -17.60 18.16
N ASP A 115 -8.52 -17.76 17.01
CA ASP A 115 -7.07 -17.88 16.91
C ASP A 115 -6.45 -16.48 16.77
#